data_AF-A0A2D7BVJ3-F1
#
_entry.id   AF-A0A2D7BVJ3-F1
#
_cell.length_a   1.000
_cell.length_b   1.000
_cell.length_c   1.000
_cell.angle_alpha   90.00
_cell.angle_beta   90.00
_cell.angle_gamma   90.00
#
_symmetry.space_group_name_H-M   'P 1'
#
loop_
_entity.id
_entity.type
_entity.pdbx_description
1 polymer ?
#
loop_
_entity_poly.entity_id
_entity_poly.type
_entity_poly.pdbx_seq_one_letter_code
_entity_poly.pdbx_strand_id
1 'polypeptide(L)'
;MIHKIEERLSKNIQCIHLEVIDESPNHGGYDGSVSHVKIIIVSDEFSDQSLINRHKLVYKAMGDFVGQIHAISIVSKTNNQWEESNEYPNSPECAK
;
A
#
# COMPACT_ATOMS: atom_id res chain seq x y z
N MET A 1 -3.34 7.59 -11.71
CA MET A 1 -2.20 7.66 -10.77
C MET A 1 -1.91 6.28 -10.19
N ILE A 2 -2.91 5.58 -9.66
CA ILE A 2 -2.84 4.21 -9.14
C ILE A 2 -1.99 3.24 -9.97
N HIS A 3 -2.29 3.10 -11.27
CA HIS A 3 -1.51 2.22 -12.15
C HIS A 3 0.00 2.51 -12.20
N LYS A 4 0.39 3.79 -12.07
CA LYS A 4 1.82 4.17 -12.03
C LYS A 4 2.47 3.76 -10.70
N ILE A 5 1.72 3.78 -9.61
CA ILE A 5 2.17 3.31 -8.30
C ILE A 5 2.35 1.80 -8.33
N GLU A 6 1.39 1.07 -8.90
CA GLU A 6 1.48 -0.39 -9.08
C GLU A 6 2.70 -0.79 -9.91
N GLU A 7 2.90 -0.14 -11.06
CA GLU A 7 4.07 -0.40 -11.91
C GLU A 7 5.38 -0.07 -11.19
N ARG A 8 5.42 1.02 -10.42
CA ARG A 8 6.62 1.41 -9.67
C ARG A 8 6.93 0.40 -8.56
N LEU A 9 5.92 -0.03 -7.81
CA LEU A 9 6.08 -1.00 -6.72
C LEU A 9 6.53 -2.36 -7.26
N SER A 10 5.85 -2.89 -8.27
CA SER A 10 6.21 -4.18 -8.90
C SER A 10 7.60 -4.20 -9.55
N LYS A 11 8.11 -3.05 -10.01
CA LYS A 11 9.49 -2.92 -10.52
C LYS A 11 10.56 -2.93 -9.42
N ASN A 12 10.23 -2.49 -8.21
CA ASN A 12 11.21 -2.29 -7.13
C ASN A 12 11.14 -3.34 -6.03
N ILE A 13 10.02 -4.05 -5.91
CA ILE A 13 9.79 -5.11 -4.94
C ILE A 13 9.33 -6.35 -5.70
N GLN A 14 9.94 -7.49 -5.41
CA GLN A 14 9.49 -8.76 -5.97
C GLN A 14 8.23 -9.22 -5.22
N CYS A 15 7.08 -8.68 -5.62
CA CYS A 15 5.79 -8.99 -5.02
C CYS A 15 5.10 -10.17 -5.74
N ILE A 16 4.53 -11.08 -4.96
CA ILE A 16 3.71 -12.20 -5.41
C ILE A 16 2.27 -11.73 -5.65
N HIS A 17 1.82 -10.79 -4.82
CA HIS A 17 0.53 -10.12 -4.97
C HIS A 17 0.70 -8.64 -4.66
N LEU A 18 0.05 -7.80 -5.47
CA LEU A 18 0.08 -6.35 -5.34
C LEU A 18 -1.29 -5.82 -5.73
N GLU A 19 -1.89 -5.04 -4.85
CA GLU A 19 -3.14 -4.34 -5.10
C GLU A 19 -3.02 -2.92 -4.54
N VAL A 20 -3.37 -1.92 -5.36
CA VAL A 20 -3.38 -0.52 -4.95
C VAL A 20 -4.78 0.03 -5.12
N ILE A 21 -5.41 0.40 -4.01
CA ILE A 21 -6.80 0.85 -3.93
C ILE A 21 -6.82 2.35 -3.70
N ASP A 22 -7.60 3.07 -4.49
CA ASP A 22 -7.92 4.47 -4.26
C ASP A 22 -9.06 4.60 -3.24
N GLU A 23 -8.74 5.07 -2.03
CA GLU A 23 -9.74 5.29 -0.97
C GLU A 23 -10.20 6.74 -0.90
N SER A 24 -9.68 7.62 -1.77
CA SER A 24 -10.02 9.06 -1.82
C SER A 24 -11.51 9.36 -1.97
N PRO A 25 -12.32 8.60 -2.74
CA PRO A 25 -13.75 8.86 -2.89
C PRO A 25 -14.56 8.70 -1.59
N ASN A 26 -14.04 8.00 -0.58
CA ASN A 26 -14.71 7.80 0.70
C ASN A 26 -14.64 9.03 1.63
N HIS A 27 -14.10 10.15 1.14
CA HIS A 27 -13.90 11.37 1.90
C HIS A 27 -14.73 12.54 1.35
N GLY A 28 -15.36 13.29 2.25
CA GLY A 28 -16.09 14.51 1.90
C GLY A 28 -15.13 15.57 1.35
N GLY A 29 -15.43 16.12 0.18
CA GLY A 29 -14.56 17.08 -0.50
C GLY A 29 -13.68 16.48 -1.60
N TYR A 30 -13.94 15.25 -2.05
CA TYR A 30 -13.28 14.67 -3.22
C TYR A 30 -13.45 15.56 -4.46
N ASP A 31 -12.35 16.13 -4.93
CA ASP A 31 -12.25 16.99 -6.10
C ASP A 31 -11.79 16.24 -7.36
N GLY A 32 -11.68 14.90 -7.27
CA GLY A 32 -11.09 14.06 -8.32
C GLY A 32 -9.62 13.70 -8.08
N SER A 33 -8.98 14.22 -7.03
CA SER A 33 -7.58 13.96 -6.72
C SER A 33 -7.40 12.71 -5.87
N VAL A 34 -6.36 11.92 -6.19
CA VAL A 34 -5.95 10.77 -5.36
C VAL A 34 -5.21 11.30 -4.12
N SER A 35 -5.89 11.27 -2.98
CA SER A 35 -5.39 11.76 -1.69
C SER A 35 -5.10 10.63 -0.71
N HIS A 36 -5.90 9.55 -0.74
CA HIS A 36 -5.74 8.39 0.14
C HIS A 36 -5.60 7.11 -0.67
N VAL A 37 -4.52 6.38 -0.39
CA VAL A 37 -4.20 5.15 -1.10
C VAL A 37 -3.96 4.03 -0.10
N LYS A 38 -4.57 2.88 -0.35
CA LYS A 38 -4.24 1.64 0.34
C LYS A 38 -3.43 0.73 -0.57
N ILE A 39 -2.35 0.18 -0.03
CA ILE A 39 -1.43 -0.70 -0.74
C ILE A 39 -1.42 -2.03 -0.02
N ILE A 40 -1.88 -3.08 -0.69
CA ILE A 40 -1.74 -4.45 -0.25
C ILE A 40 -0.59 -5.06 -1.04
N ILE A 41 0.46 -5.47 -0.36
CA ILE A 41 1.66 -6.02 -0.98
C ILE A 41 2.12 -7.29 -0.26
N VAL A 42 2.30 -8.34 -1.05
CA VAL A 42 2.76 -9.65 -0.58
C VAL A 42 4.11 -9.94 -1.20
N SER A 43 5.12 -10.15 -0.38
CA SER A 43 6.49 -10.47 -0.83
C SER A 43 7.26 -11.21 0.25
N ASP A 44 8.10 -12.15 -0.17
CA ASP A 44 9.03 -12.85 0.73
C ASP A 44 10.17 -11.93 1.22
N GLU A 45 10.39 -10.78 0.58
CA GLU A 45 11.33 -9.75 1.06
C GLU A 45 10.92 -9.18 2.44
N PHE A 46 9.66 -9.38 2.83
CA PHE A 46 9.16 -9.00 4.15
C PHE A 46 9.42 -10.04 5.23
N SER A 47 9.94 -11.23 4.88
CA SER A 47 10.37 -12.23 5.86
C SER A 47 11.44 -11.62 6.76
N ASP A 48 11.32 -11.90 8.05
CA ASP A 48 12.27 -11.42 9.09
C ASP A 48 12.39 -9.88 9.20
N GLN A 49 11.54 -9.12 8.51
CA GLN A 49 11.46 -7.66 8.62
C GLN A 49 10.37 -7.25 9.61
N SER A 50 10.69 -6.27 10.46
CA SER A 50 9.70 -5.58 11.29
C SER A 50 8.72 -4.79 10.44
N LEU A 51 7.51 -4.55 10.94
CA LEU A 51 6.48 -3.78 10.23
C LEU A 51 7.00 -2.40 9.76
N ILE A 52 7.76 -1.71 10.60
CA ILE A 52 8.37 -0.42 10.28
C ILE A 52 9.34 -0.54 9.10
N ASN A 53 10.16 -1.59 9.06
CA ASN A 53 11.09 -1.82 7.95
C ASN A 53 10.33 -2.15 6.67
N ARG A 54 9.27 -2.97 6.74
CA ARG A 54 8.40 -3.25 5.58
C ARG A 54 7.81 -1.96 5.01
N HIS A 55 7.28 -1.07 5.86
CA HIS A 55 6.75 0.22 5.42
C HIS A 55 7.84 1.09 4.78
N LYS A 56 9.05 1.14 5.36
CA LYS A 56 10.19 1.87 4.76
C LYS A 56 10.56 1.33 3.38
N LEU A 57 10.53 0.02 3.18
CA LEU A 57 10.79 -0.59 1.87
C LEU A 57 9.75 -0.16 0.84
N VAL A 58 8.46 -0.22 1.20
CA VAL A 58 7.35 0.22 0.33
C VAL A 58 7.46 1.71 0.02
N TYR A 59 7.71 2.57 1.01
CA TYR A 59 7.90 4.01 0.77
C TYR A 59 9.11 4.30 -0.12
N LYS A 60 10.22 3.59 0.08
CA LYS A 60 11.40 3.72 -0.78
C LYS A 60 11.10 3.31 -2.22
N ALA A 61 10.33 2.23 -2.41
CA ALA A 61 9.91 1.77 -3.73
C ALA A 61 8.98 2.78 -4.42
N MET A 62 8.02 3.36 -3.68
CA MET A 62 7.13 4.41 -4.19
C MET A 62 7.89 5.68 -4.61
N GLY A 63 8.92 6.06 -3.86
CA GLY A 63 9.75 7.22 -4.16
C GLY A 63 8.95 8.54 -4.10
N ASP A 64 8.89 9.25 -5.23
CA ASP A 64 8.28 10.57 -5.36
C ASP A 64 6.75 10.57 -5.17
N PHE A 65 6.09 9.41 -5.31
CA PHE A 65 4.66 9.30 -5.06
C PHE A 65 4.28 9.50 -3.58
N VAL A 66 5.20 9.22 -2.65
CA VAL A 66 4.93 9.36 -1.20
C VAL A 66 4.60 10.80 -0.82
N GLY A 67 5.24 11.78 -1.48
CA GLY A 67 4.98 13.20 -1.22
C GLY A 67 3.74 13.76 -1.92
N GLN A 68 3.12 13.00 -2.83
CA GLN A 68 1.94 13.43 -3.60
C GLN A 68 0.62 12.95 -2.97
N ILE A 69 0.69 11.99 -2.05
CA ILE A 69 -0.48 11.34 -1.43
C ILE A 69 -0.55 11.79 0.02
N HIS A 70 -1.73 12.20 0.49
CA HIS A 70 -1.91 12.72 1.84
C HIS A 70 -1.79 11.62 2.90
N ALA A 71 -2.43 10.47 2.67
CA ALA A 71 -2.33 9.32 3.56
C ALA A 71 -2.17 8.02 2.78
N ILE A 72 -1.25 7.19 3.26
CA ILE A 72 -0.94 5.89 2.65
C ILE A 72 -1.12 4.82 3.73
N SER A 73 -2.04 3.88 3.47
CA SER A 73 -2.25 2.69 4.28
C SER A 73 -1.51 1.52 3.64
N ILE A 74 -0.65 0.83 4.40
CA ILE A 74 0.18 -0.25 3.87
C ILE A 74 -0.16 -1.54 4.62
N VAL A 75 -0.51 -2.57 3.85
CA VAL A 75 -0.66 -3.94 4.31
C VAL A 75 0.46 -4.76 3.68
N SER A 76 1.49 -5.07 4.46
CA SER A 76 2.65 -5.84 4.01
C SER A 76 2.69 -7.24 4.63
N LYS A 77 2.53 -8.28 3.80
CA LYS A 77 2.50 -9.70 4.22
C LYS A 77 3.56 -10.53 3.50
N THR A 78 4.06 -11.58 4.13
CA THR A 78 4.85 -12.61 3.44
C THR A 78 3.95 -13.58 2.69
N ASN A 79 4.50 -14.41 1.80
CA ASN A 79 3.71 -15.43 1.11
C ASN A 79 2.97 -16.34 2.10
N ASN A 80 3.68 -16.88 3.09
CA ASN A 80 3.09 -17.74 4.11
C ASN A 80 1.93 -17.06 4.84
N GLN A 81 2.10 -15.78 5.23
CA GLN A 81 1.04 -15.02 5.90
C GLN A 81 -0.19 -14.81 5.01
N TRP A 82 0.00 -14.70 3.69
CA TRP A 82 -1.08 -14.56 2.72
C TRP A 82 -1.83 -15.87 2.48
N GLU A 83 -1.10 -16.98 2.41
CA GLU A 83 -1.69 -18.32 2.28
C GLU A 83 -2.47 -18.72 3.55
N GLU A 84 -1.99 -18.36 4.73
CA GLU A 84 -2.69 -18.60 6.00
C GLU A 84 -3.95 -17.73 6.15
N SER A 85 -3.89 -16.47 5.72
CA SER A 85 -5.06 -15.60 5.68
C SER A 85 -4.90 -14.46 4.67
N ASN A 86 -5.81 -14.44 3.71
CA ASN A 86 -5.94 -13.33 2.76
C ASN A 86 -6.69 -12.12 3.36
N GLU A 87 -7.10 -12.17 4.63
CA GLU A 87 -7.87 -11.07 5.22
C GLU A 87 -6.96 -9.93 5.68
N TYR A 88 -7.33 -8.69 5.37
CA TYR A 88 -6.65 -7.50 5.84
C TYR A 88 -7.65 -6.53 6.46
N PRO A 89 -7.25 -5.80 7.51
CA PRO A 89 -8.16 -4.89 8.18
C PRO A 89 -8.70 -3.87 7.18
N ASN A 90 -9.99 -3.58 7.29
CA ASN A 90 -10.56 -2.41 6.63
C ASN A 90 -9.81 -1.16 7.08
N SER A 91 -9.64 -0.21 6.17
CA SER A 91 -9.01 1.06 6.54
C SER A 91 -9.89 1.72 7.61
N PRO A 92 -9.30 2.29 8.67
CA PRO A 92 -10.08 2.92 9.73
C PRO A 92 -10.94 4.03 9.15
N GLU A 93 -12.17 4.19 9.67
CA GLU A 93 -12.99 5.34 9.33
C GLU A 93 -12.25 6.61 9.72
N CYS A 94 -12.12 7.53 8.76
CA CYS A 94 -11.41 8.77 8.97
C CYS A 94 -12.14 9.59 10.04
N ALA A 95 -11.42 10.02 11.08
CA ALA A 95 -11.93 10.99 12.02
C ALA A 95 -12.24 12.29 11.25
N LYS A 96 -13.49 12.77 11.35
CA LYS A 96 -13.94 14.05 10.79
C LYS A 96 -13.27 15.23 11.50
#